data_AF-A0A1X0DTP9-F1
#
_entry.id   AF-A0A1X0DTP9-F1
#
_cell.length_a   1.000
_cell.length_b   1.000
_cell.length_c   1.000
_cell.angle_alpha   90.00
_cell.angle_beta   90.00
_cell.angle_gamma   90.00
#
_symmetry.space_group_name_H-M   'P 1'
#
loop_
_entity.id
_entity.type
_entity.pdbx_description
1 polymer ?
#
loop_
_entity_poly.entity_id
_entity_poly.type
_entity_poly.pdbx_seq_one_letter_code
_entity_poly.pdbx_strand_id
1 'polypeptide(L)'
;MLDMIINPIIQPIMGAAGTAATAMNGIGAGALAGLHTAALESLTNSLNASAAAFQGMHSAALASITNTLNASAAAFNTGGLNTALEGLHASAAAAFSGGGLSAAAANSAGNVQLNNLVYGGFSNVYNTIYTAGQTWITSPTGQQIDGVINAPFLYLFGRDLIGNGVDGFTGPNTSLIGSLGLNGTLHDGGFLFGNGGAGLNGTAAHLAGTAGGSAGLIGNGGAGGSGFAGGGTAALGANGGSGGFLMGNGGAGGFGGSGGVSSSITVYNGAAAGNGGSGGWLFGNGGAGGNGGLGGTSSTNVGGAGGNGGVGGNSAILVGNGGDAGVGGNGGAGAAAGKAGGRAGFAYLGGNGGILAGDGGDGGIGGNGGAGGTGAAGGTAGRFVSSGTPGGITGLLGQEGAPGANGQAGAHG
;
A
#
# COMPACT_ATOMS: atom_id res chain seq x y z
N MET A 1 70.41 41.46 -63.91
CA MET A 1 71.40 40.90 -62.95
C MET A 1 70.77 40.49 -61.63
N LEU A 2 69.85 41.27 -61.03
CA LEU A 2 69.17 40.88 -59.78
C LEU A 2 68.37 39.56 -59.88
N ASP A 3 67.68 39.34 -61.00
CA ASP A 3 66.82 38.16 -61.24
C ASP A 3 67.60 36.83 -61.36
N MET A 4 68.87 36.90 -61.77
CA MET A 4 69.77 35.73 -61.92
C MET A 4 70.39 35.29 -60.58
N ILE A 5 70.41 36.17 -59.58
CA ILE A 5 70.92 35.89 -58.23
C ILE A 5 69.77 35.49 -57.30
N ILE A 6 68.60 36.12 -57.46
CA ILE A 6 67.45 35.94 -56.58
C ILE A 6 66.69 34.63 -56.89
N ASN A 7 66.49 34.27 -58.16
CA ASN A 7 65.73 33.08 -58.53
C ASN A 7 66.29 31.73 -58.04
N PRO A 8 67.61 31.42 -58.12
CA PRO A 8 68.12 30.14 -57.63
C PRO A 8 68.04 29.99 -56.10
N ILE A 9 67.87 31.10 -55.36
CA ILE A 9 67.73 31.09 -53.90
C ILE A 9 66.26 31.00 -53.49
N ILE A 10 65.36 31.70 -54.17
CA ILE A 10 63.93 31.73 -53.82
C ILE A 10 63.20 30.46 -54.29
N GLN A 11 63.55 29.88 -55.44
CA GLN A 11 62.85 28.69 -55.98
C GLN A 11 62.91 27.46 -55.04
N PRO A 12 64.07 27.08 -54.46
CA PRO A 12 64.13 25.98 -53.49
C PRO A 12 63.34 26.26 -52.22
N ILE A 13 63.33 27.51 -51.75
CA ILE A 13 62.61 27.92 -50.53
C ILE A 13 61.10 27.85 -50.77
N MET A 14 60.60 28.32 -51.92
CA MET A 14 59.19 28.21 -52.29
C MET A 14 58.76 26.75 -52.51
N GLY A 15 59.63 25.92 -53.11
CA GLY A 15 59.39 24.48 -53.27
C GLY A 15 59.31 23.74 -51.93
N ALA A 16 60.24 24.03 -51.02
CA ALA A 16 60.24 23.50 -49.66
C ALA A 16 59.03 23.99 -48.85
N ALA A 17 58.67 25.27 -48.98
CA ALA A 17 57.49 25.85 -48.34
C ALA A 17 56.19 25.23 -48.89
N GLY A 18 56.09 24.99 -50.20
CA GLY A 18 54.94 24.32 -50.82
C GLY A 18 54.81 22.86 -50.39
N THR A 19 55.93 22.16 -50.24
CA THR A 19 55.95 20.77 -49.77
C THR A 19 55.59 20.68 -48.28
N ALA A 20 56.10 21.61 -47.46
CA ALA A 20 55.74 21.73 -46.06
C ALA A 20 54.27 22.10 -45.85
N ALA A 21 53.72 23.03 -46.64
CA ALA A 21 52.30 23.39 -46.60
C ALA A 21 51.39 22.21 -46.98
N THR A 22 51.78 21.42 -47.99
CA THR A 22 51.04 20.22 -48.40
C THR A 22 51.11 19.13 -47.33
N ALA A 23 52.27 18.91 -46.70
CA ALA A 23 52.43 17.97 -45.60
C ALA A 23 51.63 18.38 -44.37
N MET A 24 51.62 19.66 -43.98
CA MET A 24 50.82 20.16 -42.86
C MET A 24 49.31 20.03 -43.12
N ASN A 25 48.85 20.29 -44.35
CA ASN A 25 47.44 20.12 -44.71
C ASN A 25 47.03 18.64 -44.72
N GLY A 26 47.91 17.75 -45.18
CA GLY A 26 47.72 16.30 -45.14
C GLY A 26 47.71 15.72 -43.72
N ILE A 27 48.55 16.23 -42.82
CA ILE A 27 48.56 15.84 -41.40
C ILE A 27 47.28 16.32 -40.71
N GLY A 28 46.84 17.56 -40.95
CA GLY A 28 45.60 18.09 -40.37
C GLY A 28 44.33 17.38 -40.84
N ALA A 29 44.19 17.16 -42.15
CA ALA A 29 43.01 16.50 -42.71
C ALA A 29 43.00 14.99 -42.45
N GLY A 30 44.15 14.31 -42.58
CA GLY A 30 44.27 12.87 -42.36
C GLY A 30 44.19 12.47 -40.88
N ALA A 31 44.80 13.24 -39.98
CA ALA A 31 44.69 12.98 -38.54
C ALA A 31 43.28 13.30 -38.02
N LEU A 32 42.63 14.36 -38.50
CA LEU A 32 41.26 14.68 -38.10
C LEU A 32 40.25 13.68 -38.66
N ALA A 33 40.41 13.24 -39.92
CA ALA A 33 39.58 12.19 -40.50
C ALA A 33 39.81 10.83 -39.80
N GLY A 34 41.06 10.50 -39.45
CA GLY A 34 41.40 9.30 -38.69
C GLY A 34 40.85 9.32 -37.26
N LEU A 35 40.93 10.47 -36.58
CA LEU A 35 40.36 10.66 -35.23
C LEU A 35 38.82 10.58 -35.26
N HIS A 36 38.19 11.19 -36.25
CA HIS A 36 36.73 11.13 -36.43
C HIS A 36 36.26 9.72 -36.78
N THR A 37 36.98 9.00 -37.65
CA THR A 37 36.67 7.61 -38.01
C THR A 37 36.86 6.69 -36.81
N ALA A 38 37.98 6.79 -36.09
CA ALA A 38 38.24 5.98 -34.89
C ALA A 38 37.26 6.28 -33.74
N ALA A 39 36.88 7.55 -33.56
CA ALA A 39 35.87 7.93 -32.56
C ALA A 39 34.47 7.43 -32.94
N LEU A 40 34.08 7.52 -34.21
CA LEU A 40 32.80 7.02 -34.70
C LEU A 40 32.74 5.48 -34.65
N GLU A 41 33.84 4.81 -34.97
CA GLU A 41 33.99 3.36 -34.85
C GLU A 41 33.97 2.90 -33.38
N SER A 42 34.65 3.63 -32.48
CA SER A 42 34.58 3.39 -31.03
C SER A 42 33.17 3.59 -30.47
N LEU A 43 32.46 4.64 -30.90
CA LEU A 43 31.07 4.90 -30.52
C LEU A 43 30.14 3.82 -31.08
N THR A 44 30.34 3.41 -32.34
CA THR A 44 29.56 2.34 -32.98
C THR A 44 29.79 1.01 -32.30
N ASN A 45 31.03 0.68 -31.94
CA ASN A 45 31.37 -0.51 -31.16
C ASN A 45 30.79 -0.45 -29.75
N SER A 46 30.79 0.72 -29.11
CA SER A 46 30.16 0.94 -27.80
C SER A 46 28.63 0.82 -27.86
N LEU A 47 27.99 1.34 -28.91
CA LEU A 47 26.56 1.20 -29.18
C LEU A 47 26.17 -0.24 -29.50
N ASN A 48 26.99 -0.96 -30.28
CA ASN A 48 26.78 -2.37 -30.56
C ASN A 48 27.00 -3.24 -29.32
N ALA A 49 28.01 -2.93 -28.50
CA ALA A 49 28.26 -3.62 -27.23
C ALA A 49 27.15 -3.36 -26.21
N SER A 50 26.65 -2.12 -26.11
CA SER A 50 25.52 -1.77 -25.25
C SER A 50 24.18 -2.32 -25.76
N ALA A 51 23.97 -2.37 -27.08
CA ALA A 51 22.84 -3.08 -27.68
C ALA A 51 22.92 -4.58 -27.44
N ALA A 52 24.09 -5.20 -27.58
CA ALA A 52 24.30 -6.62 -27.27
C ALA A 52 24.11 -6.92 -25.78
N ALA A 53 24.58 -6.03 -24.88
CA ALA A 53 24.35 -6.13 -23.45
C ALA A 53 22.86 -5.94 -23.11
N PHE A 54 22.16 -4.99 -23.73
CA PHE A 54 20.73 -4.78 -23.56
C PHE A 54 19.91 -5.98 -24.07
N GLN A 55 20.24 -6.52 -25.24
CA GLN A 55 19.60 -7.72 -25.79
C GLN A 55 19.92 -8.97 -24.96
N GLY A 56 21.14 -9.09 -24.44
CA GLY A 56 21.55 -10.15 -23.51
C GLY A 56 20.81 -10.07 -22.18
N MET A 57 20.70 -8.88 -21.58
CA MET A 57 19.90 -8.64 -20.38
C MET A 57 18.41 -8.85 -20.63
N HIS A 58 17.88 -8.41 -21.77
CA HIS A 58 16.48 -8.61 -22.16
C HIS A 58 16.16 -10.10 -22.37
N SER A 59 17.02 -10.82 -23.10
CA SER A 59 16.90 -12.27 -23.32
C SER A 59 17.02 -13.07 -22.03
N ALA A 60 18.01 -12.75 -21.18
CA ALA A 60 18.18 -13.38 -19.88
C ALA A 60 17.03 -13.05 -18.92
N ALA A 61 16.54 -11.80 -18.91
CA ALA A 61 15.38 -11.40 -18.13
C ALA A 61 14.11 -12.08 -18.63
N LEU A 62 13.90 -12.21 -19.94
CA LEU A 62 12.74 -12.87 -20.51
C LEU A 62 12.79 -14.39 -20.30
N ALA A 63 13.96 -15.02 -20.42
CA ALA A 63 14.17 -16.42 -20.10
C ALA A 63 14.00 -16.67 -18.60
N SER A 64 14.50 -15.78 -17.74
CA SER A 64 14.27 -15.83 -16.30
C SER A 64 12.81 -15.63 -15.97
N ILE A 65 12.11 -14.65 -16.54
CA ILE A 65 10.67 -14.43 -16.37
C ILE A 65 9.89 -15.66 -16.84
N THR A 66 10.26 -16.28 -17.96
CA THR A 66 9.59 -17.48 -18.47
C THR A 66 9.83 -18.67 -17.56
N ASN A 67 11.06 -18.85 -17.07
CA ASN A 67 11.40 -19.91 -16.12
C ASN A 67 10.77 -19.68 -14.75
N THR A 68 10.67 -18.43 -14.29
CA THR A 68 9.98 -18.03 -13.07
C THR A 68 8.48 -18.18 -13.23
N LEU A 69 7.88 -17.80 -14.36
CA LEU A 69 6.47 -18.05 -14.65
C LEU A 69 6.20 -19.56 -14.70
N ASN A 70 7.11 -20.36 -15.27
CA ASN A 70 6.99 -21.82 -15.30
C ASN A 70 7.21 -22.44 -13.91
N ALA A 71 8.15 -21.94 -13.11
CA ALA A 71 8.43 -22.41 -11.76
C ALA A 71 7.35 -21.97 -10.78
N SER A 72 6.86 -20.73 -10.89
CA SER A 72 5.69 -20.21 -10.19
C SER A 72 4.45 -20.97 -10.62
N ALA A 73 4.21 -21.22 -11.91
CA ALA A 73 3.09 -22.03 -12.38
C ALA A 73 3.21 -23.50 -11.94
N ALA A 74 4.42 -24.07 -11.89
CA ALA A 74 4.67 -25.41 -11.37
C ALA A 74 4.44 -25.47 -9.86
N ALA A 75 4.96 -24.49 -9.10
CA ALA A 75 4.71 -24.34 -7.66
C ALA A 75 3.23 -24.10 -7.36
N PHE A 76 2.53 -23.36 -8.23
CA PHE A 76 1.08 -23.16 -8.22
C PHE A 76 0.38 -24.50 -8.44
N ASN A 77 0.76 -25.28 -9.46
CA ASN A 77 0.21 -26.62 -9.73
C ASN A 77 0.49 -27.63 -8.60
N THR A 78 1.67 -27.60 -7.98
CA THR A 78 2.07 -28.50 -6.89
C THR A 78 1.58 -28.04 -5.52
N GLY A 79 1.30 -26.75 -5.35
CA GLY A 79 0.83 -26.11 -4.11
C GLY A 79 -0.64 -26.41 -3.80
N GLY A 80 -1.19 -27.45 -4.42
CA GLY A 80 -2.56 -27.89 -4.21
C GLY A 80 -3.57 -27.13 -5.04
N LEU A 81 -3.23 -26.50 -6.18
CA LEU A 81 -4.26 -25.92 -7.03
C LEU A 81 -5.21 -26.99 -7.55
N ASN A 82 -4.71 -28.16 -7.97
CA ASN A 82 -5.58 -29.30 -8.31
C ASN A 82 -6.41 -29.73 -7.11
N THR A 83 -5.86 -29.74 -5.89
CA THR A 83 -6.59 -30.07 -4.66
C THR A 83 -7.60 -28.99 -4.26
N ALA A 84 -7.31 -27.72 -4.52
CA ALA A 84 -8.17 -26.57 -4.26
C ALA A 84 -9.27 -26.46 -5.33
N LEU A 85 -8.96 -26.81 -6.58
CA LEU A 85 -9.90 -26.90 -7.69
C LEU A 85 -10.79 -28.14 -7.57
N GLU A 86 -10.24 -29.27 -7.10
CA GLU A 86 -11.02 -30.45 -6.69
C GLU A 86 -11.85 -30.16 -5.44
N GLY A 87 -11.35 -29.37 -4.49
CA GLY A 87 -12.11 -28.87 -3.34
C GLY A 87 -13.23 -27.90 -3.75
N LEU A 88 -12.98 -27.02 -4.72
CA LEU A 88 -13.97 -26.16 -5.37
C LEU A 88 -15.00 -26.97 -6.15
N HIS A 89 -14.57 -27.98 -6.90
CA HIS A 89 -15.47 -28.90 -7.60
C HIS A 89 -16.26 -29.76 -6.64
N ALA A 90 -15.68 -30.22 -5.52
CA ALA A 90 -16.37 -31.01 -4.51
C ALA A 90 -17.37 -30.16 -3.71
N SER A 91 -17.00 -28.92 -3.37
CA SER A 91 -17.90 -27.97 -2.70
C SER A 91 -19.00 -27.45 -3.63
N ALA A 92 -18.69 -27.17 -4.90
CA ALA A 92 -19.68 -26.89 -5.94
C ALA A 92 -20.57 -28.12 -6.17
N ALA A 93 -20.01 -29.31 -6.36
CA ALA A 93 -20.79 -30.54 -6.53
C ALA A 93 -21.65 -30.86 -5.31
N ALA A 94 -21.19 -30.62 -4.08
CA ALA A 94 -22.01 -30.74 -2.87
C ALA A 94 -23.14 -29.70 -2.83
N ALA A 95 -22.89 -28.46 -3.27
CA ALA A 95 -23.91 -27.42 -3.37
C ALA A 95 -24.96 -27.69 -4.48
N PHE A 96 -24.54 -28.31 -5.59
CA PHE A 96 -25.40 -28.65 -6.73
C PHE A 96 -26.14 -29.99 -6.56
N SER A 97 -25.52 -31.00 -5.95
CA SER A 97 -26.11 -32.36 -5.81
C SER A 97 -27.16 -32.48 -4.70
N GLY A 98 -27.19 -31.56 -3.74
CA GLY A 98 -28.16 -31.55 -2.64
C GLY A 98 -29.42 -30.71 -2.88
N GLY A 99 -29.65 -30.17 -4.09
CA GLY A 99 -30.73 -29.20 -4.32
C GLY A 99 -30.52 -27.86 -3.61
N GLY A 100 -29.30 -27.58 -3.14
CA GLY A 100 -28.95 -26.39 -2.35
C GLY A 100 -29.14 -25.09 -3.12
N LEU A 101 -28.83 -25.07 -4.42
CA LEU A 101 -29.04 -23.88 -5.26
C LEU A 101 -30.53 -23.62 -5.55
N SER A 102 -31.34 -24.67 -5.73
CA SER A 102 -32.79 -24.52 -5.93
C SER A 102 -33.54 -24.18 -4.64
N ALA A 103 -33.06 -24.65 -3.50
CA ALA A 103 -33.55 -24.27 -2.18
C ALA A 103 -33.09 -22.86 -1.77
N ALA A 104 -31.88 -22.46 -2.18
CA ALA A 104 -31.33 -21.13 -1.95
C ALA A 104 -31.99 -20.07 -2.84
N ALA A 105 -32.13 -20.31 -4.14
CA ALA A 105 -32.79 -19.36 -5.05
C ALA A 105 -34.28 -19.14 -4.73
N ALA A 106 -34.91 -20.03 -3.94
CA ALA A 106 -36.31 -19.96 -3.56
C ALA A 106 -36.60 -19.27 -2.21
N ASN A 107 -35.58 -18.83 -1.45
CA ASN A 107 -35.75 -18.32 -0.08
C ASN A 107 -34.72 -17.22 0.25
N SER A 108 -35.06 -16.21 1.05
CA SER A 108 -34.09 -15.20 1.53
C SER A 108 -32.92 -15.82 2.31
N ALA A 109 -33.17 -17.01 2.89
CA ALA A 109 -32.21 -18.02 3.34
C ALA A 109 -30.98 -18.17 2.43
N GLY A 110 -31.27 -18.35 1.15
CA GLY A 110 -30.37 -18.86 0.13
C GLY A 110 -29.29 -17.95 -0.39
N ASN A 111 -29.59 -16.65 -0.42
CA ASN A 111 -28.60 -15.66 -0.82
C ASN A 111 -27.41 -15.67 0.15
N VAL A 112 -27.66 -15.86 1.45
CA VAL A 112 -26.60 -15.99 2.46
C VAL A 112 -25.76 -17.26 2.23
N GLN A 113 -26.40 -18.41 1.94
CA GLN A 113 -25.63 -19.63 1.66
C GLN A 113 -24.85 -19.54 0.35
N LEU A 114 -25.42 -18.92 -0.70
CA LEU A 114 -24.76 -18.71 -1.98
C LEU A 114 -23.62 -17.68 -1.86
N ASN A 115 -23.82 -16.62 -1.09
CA ASN A 115 -22.78 -15.64 -0.74
C ASN A 115 -21.60 -16.32 -0.08
N ASN A 116 -21.86 -17.12 0.97
CA ASN A 116 -20.81 -17.85 1.69
C ASN A 116 -20.09 -18.85 0.80
N LEU A 117 -20.79 -19.52 -0.12
CA LEU A 117 -20.20 -20.44 -1.09
C LEU A 117 -19.28 -19.71 -2.07
N VAL A 118 -19.76 -18.63 -2.70
CA VAL A 118 -18.99 -17.85 -3.69
C VAL A 118 -17.80 -17.20 -2.99
N TYR A 119 -18.03 -16.48 -1.90
CA TYR A 119 -16.97 -15.87 -1.09
C TYR A 119 -15.94 -16.91 -0.64
N GLY A 120 -16.40 -18.05 -0.10
CA GLY A 120 -15.54 -19.15 0.35
C GLY A 120 -14.68 -19.73 -0.79
N GLY A 121 -15.25 -19.89 -1.98
CA GLY A 121 -14.53 -20.35 -3.17
C GLY A 121 -13.38 -19.43 -3.57
N PHE A 122 -13.64 -18.13 -3.68
CA PHE A 122 -12.61 -17.13 -4.03
C PHE A 122 -11.58 -16.95 -2.91
N SER A 123 -12.03 -16.97 -1.65
CA SER A 123 -11.16 -16.92 -0.47
C SER A 123 -10.18 -18.10 -0.43
N ASN A 124 -10.65 -19.31 -0.74
CA ASN A 124 -9.77 -20.48 -0.83
C ASN A 124 -8.72 -20.33 -1.94
N VAL A 125 -9.14 -19.90 -3.15
CA VAL A 125 -8.19 -19.64 -4.25
C VAL A 125 -7.15 -18.61 -3.81
N TYR A 126 -7.59 -17.48 -3.25
CA TYR A 126 -6.68 -16.46 -2.76
C TYR A 126 -5.70 -17.00 -1.71
N ASN A 127 -6.20 -17.68 -0.68
CA ASN A 127 -5.38 -18.19 0.42
C ASN A 127 -4.35 -19.23 -0.05
N THR A 128 -4.70 -20.08 -1.02
CA THR A 128 -3.75 -21.02 -1.63
C THR A 128 -2.63 -20.28 -2.34
N ILE A 129 -2.97 -19.32 -3.21
CA ILE A 129 -2.00 -18.51 -3.96
C ILE A 129 -1.12 -17.71 -3.00
N TYR A 130 -1.76 -17.05 -2.04
CA TYR A 130 -1.12 -16.20 -1.05
C TYR A 130 -0.14 -16.99 -0.18
N THR A 131 -0.55 -18.15 0.33
CA THR A 131 0.31 -19.00 1.16
C THR A 131 1.50 -19.53 0.36
N ALA A 132 1.29 -19.96 -0.88
CA ALA A 132 2.36 -20.42 -1.74
C ALA A 132 3.38 -19.30 -2.02
N GLY A 133 2.91 -18.09 -2.35
CA GLY A 133 3.80 -16.96 -2.62
C GLY A 133 4.53 -16.45 -1.38
N GLN A 134 3.88 -16.40 -0.20
CA GLN A 134 4.57 -16.03 1.04
C GLN A 134 5.61 -17.08 1.46
N THR A 135 5.34 -18.36 1.21
CA THR A 135 6.30 -19.45 1.43
C THR A 135 7.48 -19.31 0.47
N TRP A 136 7.23 -18.96 -0.78
CA TRP A 136 8.29 -18.67 -1.75
C TRP A 136 9.20 -17.54 -1.29
N ILE A 137 8.65 -16.36 -0.98
CA ILE A 137 9.40 -15.16 -0.54
C ILE A 137 10.30 -15.46 0.66
N THR A 138 9.83 -16.31 1.58
CA THR A 138 10.55 -16.64 2.81
C THR A 138 11.47 -17.86 2.68
N SER A 139 11.44 -18.58 1.55
CA SER A 139 12.26 -19.78 1.33
C SER A 139 13.70 -19.43 0.94
N PRO A 140 14.70 -20.26 1.29
CA PRO A 140 16.09 -20.05 0.87
C PRO A 140 16.28 -19.99 -0.64
N THR A 141 15.56 -20.86 -1.38
CA THR A 141 15.58 -20.88 -2.85
C THR A 141 14.94 -19.63 -3.44
N GLY A 142 13.80 -19.19 -2.88
CA GLY A 142 13.14 -17.96 -3.26
C GLY A 142 14.05 -16.75 -3.06
N GLN A 143 14.68 -16.60 -1.89
CA GLN A 143 15.61 -15.50 -1.63
C GLN A 143 16.77 -15.40 -2.64
N GLN A 144 17.32 -16.54 -3.08
CA GLN A 144 18.38 -16.56 -4.09
C GLN A 144 17.88 -16.12 -5.47
N ILE A 145 16.71 -16.59 -5.88
CA ILE A 145 16.12 -16.28 -7.18
C ILE A 145 15.58 -14.86 -7.20
N ASP A 146 14.83 -14.49 -6.16
CA ASP A 146 14.25 -13.16 -5.92
C ASP A 146 15.33 -12.09 -5.95
N GLY A 147 16.50 -12.34 -5.35
CA GLY A 147 17.64 -11.42 -5.43
C GLY A 147 18.09 -11.10 -6.86
N VAL A 148 18.10 -12.09 -7.76
CA VAL A 148 18.48 -11.90 -9.17
C VAL A 148 17.38 -11.20 -9.96
N ILE A 149 16.13 -11.60 -9.76
CA ILE A 149 15.00 -11.05 -10.54
C ILE A 149 14.58 -9.65 -10.04
N ASN A 150 14.72 -9.35 -8.76
CA ASN A 150 14.36 -8.05 -8.19
C ASN A 150 15.43 -6.99 -8.47
N ALA A 151 16.71 -7.36 -8.64
CA ALA A 151 17.80 -6.42 -8.90
C ALA A 151 17.50 -5.38 -10.01
N PRO A 152 17.04 -5.76 -11.23
CA PRO A 152 16.67 -4.77 -12.24
C PRO A 152 15.47 -3.91 -11.85
N PHE A 153 14.50 -4.45 -11.09
CA PHE A 153 13.32 -3.70 -10.66
C PHE A 153 13.63 -2.73 -9.54
N LEU A 154 14.50 -3.10 -8.60
CA LEU A 154 15.03 -2.19 -7.58
C LEU A 154 15.82 -1.05 -8.21
N TYR A 155 16.65 -1.34 -9.22
CA TYR A 155 17.42 -0.30 -9.91
C TYR A 155 16.54 0.68 -10.69
N LEU A 156 15.56 0.17 -11.44
CA LEU A 156 14.70 1.00 -12.29
C LEU A 156 13.56 1.65 -11.51
N PHE A 157 12.90 0.90 -10.65
CA PHE A 157 11.64 1.28 -10.01
C PHE A 157 11.72 1.39 -8.49
N GLY A 158 12.82 0.98 -7.84
CA GLY A 158 12.99 1.12 -6.39
C GLY A 158 12.01 0.26 -5.59
N ARG A 159 11.55 -0.84 -6.20
CA ARG A 159 10.56 -1.76 -5.65
C ARG A 159 10.82 -3.16 -6.20
N ASP A 160 10.54 -4.17 -5.39
CA ASP A 160 10.68 -5.57 -5.79
C ASP A 160 9.65 -5.96 -6.85
N LEU A 161 9.99 -6.96 -7.67
CA LEU A 161 9.01 -7.63 -8.53
C LEU A 161 8.17 -8.60 -7.69
N ILE A 162 8.85 -9.39 -6.86
CA ILE A 162 8.27 -10.34 -5.89
C ILE A 162 8.94 -10.10 -4.55
N GLY A 163 8.17 -9.75 -3.52
CA GLY A 163 8.73 -9.44 -2.21
C GLY A 163 7.75 -8.68 -1.33
N ASN A 164 7.88 -8.79 -0.02
CA ASN A 164 7.09 -7.94 0.88
C ASN A 164 7.71 -6.55 0.98
N GLY A 165 6.85 -5.56 1.16
CA GLY A 165 7.26 -4.20 1.47
C GLY A 165 7.97 -4.15 2.82
N VAL A 166 8.90 -3.21 2.94
CA VAL A 166 9.69 -3.00 4.13
C VAL A 166 8.87 -2.23 5.16
N ASP A 167 8.66 -2.85 6.31
CA ASP A 167 7.98 -2.23 7.45
C ASP A 167 8.66 -0.91 7.83
N GLY A 168 7.84 0.13 7.95
CA GLY A 168 8.28 1.44 8.37
C GLY A 168 9.22 2.20 7.44
N PHE A 169 9.35 1.74 6.19
CA PHE A 169 10.07 2.50 5.18
C PHE A 169 9.37 3.83 4.90
N THR A 170 10.07 4.92 5.18
CA THR A 170 9.60 6.31 4.97
C THR A 170 10.48 7.07 3.99
N GLY A 171 11.49 6.40 3.40
CA GLY A 171 12.40 7.00 2.45
C GLY A 171 11.72 7.36 1.13
N PRO A 172 12.21 8.37 0.40
CA PRO A 172 11.76 8.61 -0.97
C PRO A 172 12.26 7.50 -1.89
N ASN A 173 11.52 7.21 -2.96
CA ASN A 173 12.01 6.37 -4.03
C ASN A 173 12.98 7.15 -4.93
N THR A 174 14.27 6.83 -4.86
CA THR A 174 15.34 7.52 -5.61
C THR A 174 15.82 6.74 -6.84
N SER A 175 15.09 5.70 -7.25
CA SER A 175 15.43 4.90 -8.44
C SER A 175 15.19 5.68 -9.74
N LEU A 176 15.76 5.18 -10.85
CA LEU A 176 15.82 5.88 -12.14
C LEU A 176 14.44 6.34 -12.63
N ILE A 177 13.44 5.46 -12.57
CA ILE A 177 12.06 5.71 -12.99
C ILE A 177 11.16 5.91 -11.76
N GLY A 178 11.45 5.27 -10.62
CA GLY A 178 10.63 5.39 -9.40
C GLY A 178 10.62 6.80 -8.79
N SER A 179 11.64 7.62 -9.04
CA SER A 179 11.67 9.04 -8.65
C SER A 179 10.56 9.89 -9.28
N LEU A 180 9.89 9.40 -10.34
CA LEU A 180 8.71 10.01 -10.93
C LEU A 180 7.43 9.84 -10.08
N GLY A 181 7.48 9.05 -9.00
CA GLY A 181 6.38 8.88 -8.04
C GLY A 181 5.25 7.96 -8.48
N LEU A 182 5.38 7.32 -9.66
CA LEU A 182 4.32 6.48 -10.24
C LEU A 182 4.34 5.02 -9.75
N ASN A 183 5.43 4.60 -9.10
CA ASN A 183 5.75 3.18 -8.90
C ASN A 183 5.77 2.73 -7.43
N GLY A 184 5.35 3.61 -6.51
CA GLY A 184 5.42 3.36 -5.07
C GLY A 184 6.84 3.46 -4.51
N THR A 185 7.06 2.89 -3.34
CA THR A 185 8.37 2.82 -2.66
C THR A 185 8.68 1.40 -2.19
N LEU A 186 9.84 1.19 -1.54
CA LEU A 186 10.14 -0.08 -0.86
C LEU A 186 9.16 -0.41 0.26
N HIS A 187 8.34 0.54 0.71
CA HIS A 187 7.26 0.28 1.67
C HIS A 187 6.12 -0.56 1.06
N ASP A 188 5.95 -0.51 -0.27
CA ASP A 188 4.92 -1.24 -0.97
C ASP A 188 5.39 -2.67 -1.30
N GLY A 189 4.47 -3.64 -1.29
CA GLY A 189 4.76 -5.03 -1.67
C GLY A 189 5.19 -5.13 -3.13
N GLY A 190 5.81 -6.21 -3.59
CA GLY A 190 6.35 -6.31 -4.96
C GLY A 190 5.28 -6.18 -6.04
N PHE A 191 5.66 -5.77 -7.25
CA PHE A 191 4.72 -5.50 -8.35
C PHE A 191 3.80 -6.68 -8.67
N LEU A 192 4.30 -7.92 -8.67
CA LEU A 192 3.51 -9.11 -8.98
C LEU A 192 2.96 -9.77 -7.73
N PHE A 193 3.79 -9.89 -6.70
CA PHE A 193 3.40 -10.58 -5.49
C PHE A 193 4.11 -10.01 -4.26
N GLY A 194 3.33 -9.78 -3.21
CA GLY A 194 3.82 -9.48 -1.87
C GLY A 194 2.95 -8.47 -1.13
N ASN A 195 3.06 -8.50 0.19
CA ASN A 195 2.31 -7.61 1.06
C ASN A 195 2.95 -6.24 1.11
N GLY A 196 2.14 -5.20 1.34
CA GLY A 196 2.65 -3.92 1.79
C GLY A 196 3.24 -4.02 3.20
N GLY A 197 4.26 -3.22 3.46
CA GLY A 197 4.90 -3.12 4.78
C GLY A 197 3.98 -2.45 5.80
N ALA A 198 4.09 -2.84 7.07
CA ALA A 198 3.37 -2.20 8.16
C ALA A 198 3.92 -0.80 8.44
N GLY A 199 3.02 0.15 8.70
CA GLY A 199 3.36 1.49 9.13
C GLY A 199 3.95 1.50 10.55
N LEU A 200 4.86 2.44 10.82
CA LEU A 200 5.40 2.66 12.15
C LEU A 200 4.40 3.38 13.03
N ASN A 201 4.34 2.96 14.29
CA ASN A 201 3.68 3.72 15.31
C ASN A 201 4.41 5.06 15.55
N GLY A 202 3.62 6.08 15.85
CA GLY A 202 4.11 7.38 16.27
C GLY A 202 4.95 7.27 17.53
N THR A 203 6.01 8.07 17.58
CA THR A 203 6.93 8.22 18.72
C THR A 203 6.97 9.68 19.16
N ALA A 204 7.59 9.96 20.31
CA ALA A 204 7.75 11.34 20.78
C ALA A 204 8.51 12.24 19.77
N ALA A 205 9.38 11.66 18.93
CA ALA A 205 10.11 12.39 17.89
C ALA A 205 9.29 12.54 16.59
N HIS A 206 8.43 11.57 16.29
CA HIS A 206 7.58 11.53 15.09
C HIS A 206 6.17 11.13 15.48
N LEU A 207 5.34 12.11 15.82
CA LEU A 207 4.10 11.87 16.56
C LEU A 207 3.05 11.08 15.76
N ALA A 208 2.88 11.35 14.47
CA ALA A 208 1.91 10.63 13.64
C ALA A 208 2.38 9.21 13.34
N GLY A 209 1.45 8.26 13.29
CA GLY A 209 1.74 6.97 12.68
C GLY A 209 2.04 7.14 11.19
N THR A 210 2.78 6.20 10.59
CA THR A 210 2.97 6.17 9.13
C THR A 210 1.92 5.29 8.48
N ALA A 211 1.53 5.61 7.25
CA ALA A 211 0.60 4.77 6.49
C ALA A 211 1.16 3.36 6.31
N GLY A 212 0.27 2.38 6.13
CA GLY A 212 0.66 1.06 5.67
C GLY A 212 0.90 1.03 4.16
N GLY A 213 1.85 0.22 3.72
CA GLY A 213 2.21 0.07 2.31
C GLY A 213 1.12 -0.61 1.51
N SER A 214 1.03 -0.29 0.23
CA SER A 214 0.10 -0.97 -0.69
C SER A 214 0.73 -2.25 -1.22
N ALA A 215 -0.09 -3.27 -1.48
CA ALA A 215 0.36 -4.45 -2.23
C ALA A 215 0.45 -4.16 -3.75
N GLY A 216 1.08 -5.06 -4.50
CA GLY A 216 1.16 -5.00 -5.97
C GLY A 216 -0.04 -5.61 -6.67
N LEU A 217 0.19 -6.61 -7.52
CA LEU A 217 -0.89 -7.32 -8.22
C LEU A 217 -1.62 -8.28 -7.28
N ILE A 218 -0.87 -9.07 -6.51
CA ILE A 218 -1.41 -9.99 -5.51
C ILE A 218 -0.72 -9.77 -4.16
N GLY A 219 -1.50 -9.62 -3.10
CA GLY A 219 -0.98 -9.47 -1.73
C GLY A 219 -1.88 -8.61 -0.85
N ASN A 220 -1.63 -8.61 0.45
CA ASN A 220 -2.39 -7.79 1.40
C ASN A 220 -1.73 -6.43 1.60
N GLY A 221 -2.55 -5.40 1.80
CA GLY A 221 -2.08 -4.09 2.24
C GLY A 221 -1.52 -4.14 3.66
N GLY A 222 -0.52 -3.32 3.93
CA GLY A 222 0.08 -3.17 5.25
C GLY A 222 -0.83 -2.45 6.23
N ALA A 223 -0.73 -2.78 7.51
CA ALA A 223 -1.46 -2.05 8.55
C ALA A 223 -0.92 -0.63 8.72
N GLY A 224 -1.80 0.33 8.97
CA GLY A 224 -1.41 1.69 9.33
C GLY A 224 -0.86 1.79 10.74
N GLY A 225 0.16 2.62 10.93
CA GLY A 225 0.75 2.89 12.23
C GLY A 225 -0.21 3.65 13.15
N SER A 226 -0.17 3.31 14.44
CA SER A 226 -0.92 4.05 15.46
C SER A 226 -0.31 5.41 15.73
N GLY A 227 -1.12 6.40 16.07
CA GLY A 227 -0.64 7.71 16.48
C GLY A 227 -0.04 7.68 17.89
N PHE A 228 0.94 8.56 18.14
CA PHE A 228 1.59 8.68 19.44
C PHE A 228 0.59 9.05 20.54
N ALA A 229 0.72 8.39 21.69
CA ALA A 229 -0.02 8.67 22.90
C ALA A 229 0.96 8.96 24.04
N GLY A 230 1.19 10.23 24.37
CA GLY A 230 2.10 10.59 25.46
C GLY A 230 2.26 12.09 25.72
N GLY A 231 2.56 12.44 26.98
CA GLY A 231 3.00 13.78 27.37
C GLY A 231 1.99 14.92 27.11
N GLY A 232 0.69 14.62 27.08
CA GLY A 232 -0.34 15.61 26.73
C GLY A 232 -0.51 15.81 25.21
N THR A 233 0.15 15.02 24.40
CA THR A 233 0.12 15.17 22.95
C THR A 233 -0.41 13.88 22.33
N ALA A 234 -1.41 14.00 21.49
CA ALA A 234 -2.09 12.91 20.81
C ALA A 234 -1.97 13.14 19.31
N ALA A 235 -1.63 12.10 18.58
CA ALA A 235 -1.44 12.19 17.14
C ALA A 235 -2.28 11.19 16.39
N LEU A 236 -2.50 11.47 15.11
CA LEU A 236 -3.39 10.71 14.25
C LEU A 236 -2.85 9.29 14.03
N GLY A 237 -3.77 8.33 14.02
CA GLY A 237 -3.53 7.02 13.41
C GLY A 237 -3.45 7.16 11.90
N ALA A 238 -2.67 6.31 11.26
CA ALA A 238 -2.47 6.34 9.82
C ALA A 238 -3.33 5.31 9.09
N ASN A 239 -3.63 5.56 7.82
CA ASN A 239 -4.44 4.64 7.03
C ASN A 239 -3.72 3.31 6.77
N GLY A 240 -4.50 2.24 6.67
CA GLY A 240 -4.02 0.97 6.12
C GLY A 240 -3.80 1.07 4.62
N GLY A 241 -2.86 0.28 4.10
CA GLY A 241 -2.55 0.21 2.67
C GLY A 241 -3.58 -0.60 1.90
N SER A 242 -3.67 -0.39 0.58
CA SER A 242 -4.58 -1.19 -0.26
C SER A 242 -4.05 -2.60 -0.48
N GLY A 243 -4.97 -3.56 -0.59
CA GLY A 243 -4.68 -4.89 -1.11
C GLY A 243 -4.25 -4.85 -2.58
N GLY A 244 -3.79 -5.99 -3.09
CA GLY A 244 -3.27 -6.12 -4.43
C GLY A 244 -4.34 -5.86 -5.49
N PHE A 245 -3.94 -5.24 -6.60
CA PHE A 245 -4.85 -4.81 -7.66
C PHE A 245 -5.76 -5.93 -8.16
N LEU A 246 -5.23 -7.15 -8.37
CA LEU A 246 -6.04 -8.28 -8.80
C LEU A 246 -6.69 -8.97 -7.60
N MET A 247 -5.88 -9.38 -6.62
CA MET A 247 -6.36 -10.04 -5.41
C MET A 247 -5.60 -9.59 -4.17
N GLY A 248 -6.31 -9.28 -3.10
CA GLY A 248 -5.67 -8.87 -1.86
C GLY A 248 -6.59 -8.19 -0.89
N ASN A 249 -6.38 -8.44 0.41
CA ASN A 249 -7.11 -7.74 1.46
C ASN A 249 -6.45 -6.38 1.74
N GLY A 250 -7.26 -5.37 2.04
CA GLY A 250 -6.77 -4.09 2.55
C GLY A 250 -6.22 -4.20 3.97
N GLY A 251 -5.26 -3.34 4.30
CA GLY A 251 -4.67 -3.25 5.63
C GLY A 251 -5.57 -2.52 6.62
N ALA A 252 -5.48 -2.85 7.90
CA ALA A 252 -6.23 -2.14 8.94
C ALA A 252 -5.70 -0.70 9.14
N GLY A 253 -6.58 0.22 9.49
CA GLY A 253 -6.22 1.57 9.91
C GLY A 253 -5.61 1.59 11.31
N GLY A 254 -4.65 2.48 11.52
CA GLY A 254 -3.98 2.67 12.81
C GLY A 254 -4.85 3.39 13.83
N PHE A 255 -4.63 3.08 15.11
CA PHE A 255 -5.36 3.72 16.21
C PHE A 255 -5.00 5.19 16.37
N GLY A 256 -5.96 6.02 16.78
CA GLY A 256 -5.69 7.38 17.21
C GLY A 256 -4.99 7.43 18.56
N GLY A 257 -4.01 8.33 18.71
CA GLY A 257 -3.32 8.55 19.97
C GLY A 257 -4.26 9.08 21.07
N SER A 258 -4.09 8.61 22.30
CA SER A 258 -4.90 9.08 23.44
C SER A 258 -4.36 10.40 24.01
N GLY A 259 -5.27 11.28 24.41
CA GLY A 259 -4.97 12.49 25.15
C GLY A 259 -4.43 12.17 26.55
N GLY A 260 -3.41 12.91 26.98
CA GLY A 260 -2.79 12.72 28.29
C GLY A 260 -3.61 13.32 29.44
N VAL A 261 -3.12 13.13 30.66
CA VAL A 261 -3.68 13.80 31.84
C VAL A 261 -3.17 15.24 31.90
N SER A 262 -4.06 16.21 32.09
CA SER A 262 -3.68 17.61 32.28
C SER A 262 -3.82 18.06 33.73
N SER A 263 -2.72 18.59 34.28
CA SER A 263 -2.68 19.34 35.53
C SER A 263 -2.59 20.85 35.32
N SER A 264 -2.70 21.32 34.07
CA SER A 264 -2.70 22.73 33.69
C SER A 264 -3.99 23.09 32.94
N ILE A 265 -4.14 24.35 32.53
CA ILE A 265 -5.31 24.80 31.77
C ILE A 265 -5.46 24.10 30.40
N THR A 266 -4.40 23.47 29.88
CA THR A 266 -4.41 22.81 28.58
C THR A 266 -5.34 21.60 28.57
N VAL A 267 -6.15 21.46 27.52
CA VAL A 267 -7.03 20.31 27.33
C VAL A 267 -6.40 19.40 26.28
N TYR A 268 -6.26 18.11 26.61
CA TYR A 268 -5.63 17.12 25.73
C TYR A 268 -6.70 16.24 25.09
N ASN A 269 -6.95 16.44 23.81
CA ASN A 269 -7.91 15.62 23.07
C ASN A 269 -7.26 14.29 22.65
N GLY A 270 -8.08 13.26 22.45
CA GLY A 270 -7.72 12.11 21.66
C GLY A 270 -7.68 12.45 20.18
N ALA A 271 -6.81 11.78 19.45
CA ALA A 271 -6.64 11.96 18.02
C ALA A 271 -7.51 10.98 17.23
N ALA A 272 -7.87 11.36 16.01
CA ALA A 272 -8.61 10.48 15.11
C ALA A 272 -7.74 9.29 14.66
N ALA A 273 -8.42 8.20 14.31
CA ALA A 273 -7.80 7.00 13.78
C ALA A 273 -7.62 7.07 12.25
N GLY A 274 -6.85 6.11 11.72
CA GLY A 274 -6.73 5.88 10.29
C GLY A 274 -7.86 5.04 9.72
N ASN A 275 -8.16 5.23 8.44
CA ASN A 275 -9.10 4.41 7.70
C ASN A 275 -8.49 3.04 7.34
N GLY A 276 -9.34 2.04 7.14
CA GLY A 276 -8.93 0.79 6.53
C GLY A 276 -8.63 0.94 5.04
N GLY A 277 -7.70 0.13 4.53
CA GLY A 277 -7.36 0.06 3.11
C GLY A 277 -8.39 -0.72 2.31
N SER A 278 -8.47 -0.46 1.01
CA SER A 278 -9.38 -1.20 0.12
C SER A 278 -8.85 -2.58 -0.27
N GLY A 279 -9.73 -3.51 -0.63
CA GLY A 279 -9.39 -4.76 -1.30
C GLY A 279 -9.03 -4.56 -2.78
N GLY A 280 -8.80 -5.67 -3.49
CA GLY A 280 -8.42 -5.72 -4.91
C GLY A 280 -9.55 -5.54 -5.93
N TRP A 281 -9.40 -6.11 -7.12
CA TRP A 281 -10.44 -6.08 -8.15
C TRP A 281 -11.28 -7.37 -8.17
N LEU A 282 -10.62 -8.53 -8.19
CA LEU A 282 -11.24 -9.85 -8.29
C LEU A 282 -11.66 -10.38 -6.91
N PHE A 283 -10.73 -10.37 -5.96
CA PHE A 283 -10.96 -10.82 -4.59
C PHE A 283 -10.23 -9.94 -3.58
N GLY A 284 -10.85 -9.71 -2.43
CA GLY A 284 -10.18 -9.04 -1.34
C GLY A 284 -11.15 -8.40 -0.36
N ASN A 285 -10.88 -8.55 0.92
CA ASN A 285 -11.63 -7.85 1.95
C ASN A 285 -11.11 -6.42 2.12
N GLY A 286 -11.98 -5.52 2.54
CA GLY A 286 -11.56 -4.23 3.06
C GLY A 286 -10.90 -4.36 4.42
N GLY A 287 -9.94 -3.50 4.72
CA GLY A 287 -9.34 -3.41 6.03
C GLY A 287 -10.27 -2.74 7.03
N ALA A 288 -10.20 -3.11 8.31
CA ALA A 288 -10.95 -2.41 9.35
C ALA A 288 -10.43 -0.98 9.57
N GLY A 289 -11.31 -0.05 9.90
CA GLY A 289 -10.95 1.28 10.38
C GLY A 289 -10.36 1.23 11.80
N GLY A 290 -9.42 2.12 12.11
CA GLY A 290 -8.82 2.18 13.44
C GLY A 290 -9.76 2.81 14.48
N ASN A 291 -9.57 2.49 15.76
CA ASN A 291 -10.32 3.15 16.84
C ASN A 291 -9.74 4.53 17.18
N GLY A 292 -10.62 5.49 17.44
CA GLY A 292 -10.24 6.83 17.86
C GLY A 292 -9.62 6.87 19.25
N GLY A 293 -8.70 7.80 19.47
CA GLY A 293 -7.99 7.95 20.74
C GLY A 293 -8.89 8.47 21.86
N LEU A 294 -8.60 8.10 23.11
CA LEU A 294 -9.34 8.59 24.27
C LEU A 294 -9.05 10.07 24.51
N GLY A 295 -10.05 10.83 24.96
CA GLY A 295 -9.87 12.18 25.47
C GLY A 295 -9.13 12.18 26.80
N GLY A 296 -8.24 13.14 26.97
CA GLY A 296 -7.43 13.30 28.17
C GLY A 296 -8.24 13.78 29.36
N THR A 297 -7.93 13.28 30.55
CA THR A 297 -8.53 13.75 31.79
C THR A 297 -7.92 15.09 32.20
N SER A 298 -8.72 16.00 32.75
CA SER A 298 -8.22 17.28 33.27
C SER A 298 -8.57 17.42 34.75
N SER A 299 -7.60 17.81 35.58
CA SER A 299 -7.81 18.08 37.01
C SER A 299 -8.13 19.54 37.33
N THR A 300 -8.11 20.42 36.33
CA THR A 300 -8.33 21.86 36.50
C THR A 300 -9.29 22.47 35.46
N ASN A 301 -9.58 21.73 34.39
CA ASN A 301 -10.38 22.18 33.25
C ASN A 301 -11.36 21.10 32.80
N VAL A 302 -12.06 21.35 31.69
CA VAL A 302 -12.92 20.37 31.02
C VAL A 302 -12.11 19.18 30.54
N GLY A 303 -12.75 18.01 30.46
CA GLY A 303 -12.14 16.83 29.86
C GLY A 303 -11.89 17.00 28.36
N GLY A 304 -10.84 16.36 27.86
CA GLY A 304 -10.51 16.35 26.44
C GLY A 304 -11.52 15.59 25.60
N ALA A 305 -11.72 16.02 24.36
CA ALA A 305 -12.58 15.29 23.44
C ALA A 305 -11.93 13.96 23.04
N GLY A 306 -12.73 12.90 22.84
CA GLY A 306 -12.28 11.68 22.18
C GLY A 306 -12.08 11.89 20.69
N GLY A 307 -11.15 11.14 20.10
CA GLY A 307 -10.88 11.15 18.67
C GLY A 307 -11.87 10.29 17.90
N ASN A 308 -12.12 10.60 16.63
CA ASN A 308 -13.07 9.83 15.83
C ASN A 308 -12.47 8.47 15.42
N GLY A 309 -13.33 7.47 15.23
CA GLY A 309 -12.95 6.18 14.62
C GLY A 309 -12.57 6.34 13.14
N GLY A 310 -12.02 5.30 12.53
CA GLY A 310 -11.70 5.24 11.10
C GLY A 310 -12.87 4.70 10.29
N VAL A 311 -12.95 5.07 9.02
CA VAL A 311 -13.85 4.42 8.05
C VAL A 311 -13.33 3.02 7.73
N GLY A 312 -14.23 2.06 7.59
CA GLY A 312 -13.88 0.73 7.08
C GLY A 312 -13.50 0.76 5.59
N GLY A 313 -12.51 -0.02 5.20
CA GLY A 313 -12.08 -0.12 3.81
C GLY A 313 -13.12 -0.83 2.93
N ASN A 314 -13.28 -0.40 1.68
CA ASN A 314 -14.12 -1.14 0.74
C ASN A 314 -13.46 -2.48 0.38
N SER A 315 -14.27 -3.49 0.11
CA SER A 315 -13.78 -4.75 -0.41
C SER A 315 -13.34 -4.64 -1.87
N ALA A 316 -12.99 -5.78 -2.46
CA ALA A 316 -12.74 -5.88 -3.87
C ALA A 316 -14.01 -5.69 -4.69
N ILE A 317 -13.84 -5.24 -5.93
CA ILE A 317 -14.98 -4.96 -6.82
C ILE A 317 -15.87 -6.19 -6.97
N LEU A 318 -15.32 -7.37 -7.28
CA LEU A 318 -16.12 -8.56 -7.56
C LEU A 318 -16.53 -9.31 -6.29
N VAL A 319 -15.56 -9.85 -5.54
CA VAL A 319 -15.81 -10.68 -4.36
C VAL A 319 -15.01 -10.21 -3.15
N GLY A 320 -15.69 -9.92 -2.05
CA GLY A 320 -15.03 -9.62 -0.79
C GLY A 320 -15.91 -8.89 0.20
N ASN A 321 -15.59 -9.04 1.48
CA ASN A 321 -16.29 -8.36 2.56
C ASN A 321 -15.72 -6.96 2.78
N GLY A 322 -16.59 -5.99 3.01
CA GLY A 322 -16.18 -4.67 3.45
C GLY A 322 -15.52 -4.74 4.83
N GLY A 323 -14.63 -3.80 5.11
CA GLY A 323 -14.02 -3.67 6.43
C GLY A 323 -14.94 -2.94 7.39
N ASP A 324 -14.92 -3.33 8.67
CA ASP A 324 -15.69 -2.64 9.71
C ASP A 324 -15.12 -1.26 9.99
N ALA A 325 -15.98 -0.32 10.38
CA ALA A 325 -15.53 0.98 10.86
C ALA A 325 -15.01 0.91 12.30
N GLY A 326 -14.10 1.83 12.62
CA GLY A 326 -13.55 1.97 13.95
C GLY A 326 -14.50 2.66 14.93
N VAL A 327 -14.31 2.34 16.20
CA VAL A 327 -15.04 2.93 17.33
C VAL A 327 -14.51 4.34 17.61
N GLY A 328 -15.41 5.28 17.91
CA GLY A 328 -15.03 6.62 18.38
C GLY A 328 -14.46 6.58 19.80
N GLY A 329 -13.44 7.38 20.06
CA GLY A 329 -12.80 7.49 21.37
C GLY A 329 -13.72 8.10 22.42
N ASN A 330 -13.65 7.63 23.66
CA ASN A 330 -14.40 8.23 24.76
C ASN A 330 -13.85 9.62 25.10
N GLY A 331 -14.70 10.52 25.57
CA GLY A 331 -14.26 11.80 26.13
C GLY A 331 -13.58 11.63 27.49
N GLY A 332 -12.63 12.51 27.79
CA GLY A 332 -11.94 12.53 29.08
C GLY A 332 -12.79 13.12 30.20
N ALA A 333 -12.48 12.79 31.45
CA ALA A 333 -13.16 13.38 32.60
C ALA A 333 -12.71 14.83 32.86
N GLY A 334 -13.64 15.69 33.24
CA GLY A 334 -13.36 17.03 33.79
C GLY A 334 -13.37 16.99 35.30
N ALA A 335 -12.31 16.52 35.96
CA ALA A 335 -12.35 16.14 37.38
C ALA A 335 -12.48 17.31 38.37
N ALA A 336 -12.37 18.57 37.93
CA ALA A 336 -12.54 19.76 38.78
C ALA A 336 -14.00 20.21 38.92
N ALA A 337 -14.34 20.80 40.07
CA ALA A 337 -15.67 21.37 40.32
C ALA A 337 -16.08 22.37 39.23
N GLY A 338 -17.31 22.22 38.73
CA GLY A 338 -17.86 23.04 37.65
C GLY A 338 -17.25 22.78 36.26
N LYS A 339 -16.40 21.75 36.08
CA LYS A 339 -15.82 21.42 34.77
C LYS A 339 -16.51 20.24 34.12
N ALA A 340 -16.98 20.45 32.89
CA ALA A 340 -17.67 19.42 32.14
C ALA A 340 -16.73 18.31 31.67
N GLY A 341 -17.30 17.12 31.46
CA GLY A 341 -16.61 16.04 30.77
C GLY A 341 -16.41 16.34 29.28
N GLY A 342 -15.39 15.70 28.70
CA GLY A 342 -15.05 15.81 27.30
C GLY A 342 -16.09 15.14 26.41
N ARG A 343 -16.27 15.68 25.21
CA ARG A 343 -17.14 15.07 24.20
C ARG A 343 -16.50 13.78 23.68
N ALA A 344 -17.30 12.80 23.29
CA ALA A 344 -16.75 11.63 22.63
C ALA A 344 -16.51 11.86 21.13
N GLY A 345 -15.67 10.99 20.56
CA GLY A 345 -15.41 10.91 19.14
C GLY A 345 -16.56 10.28 18.37
N PHE A 346 -16.71 10.72 17.12
CA PHE A 346 -17.70 10.16 16.19
C PHE A 346 -17.27 8.79 15.67
N ALA A 347 -18.23 8.08 15.09
CA ALA A 347 -18.01 6.84 14.37
C ALA A 347 -18.57 6.92 12.95
N TYR A 348 -17.97 6.14 12.05
CA TYR A 348 -18.21 6.21 10.61
C TYR A 348 -18.73 4.89 10.04
N LEU A 349 -19.02 4.88 8.74
CA LEU A 349 -19.53 3.73 8.01
C LEU A 349 -18.46 2.65 7.85
N GLY A 350 -18.88 1.39 7.86
CA GLY A 350 -18.10 0.30 7.33
C GLY A 350 -17.96 0.40 5.81
N GLY A 351 -16.99 -0.30 5.25
CA GLY A 351 -16.75 -0.32 3.82
C GLY A 351 -17.70 -1.23 3.07
N ASN A 352 -17.84 -1.02 1.77
CA ASN A 352 -18.77 -1.76 0.94
C ASN A 352 -18.27 -3.19 0.65
N GLY A 353 -19.20 -4.14 0.51
CA GLY A 353 -18.97 -5.49 0.03
C GLY A 353 -18.92 -5.57 -1.51
N GLY A 354 -18.50 -6.73 -2.04
CA GLY A 354 -18.29 -6.94 -3.47
C GLY A 354 -19.60 -7.01 -4.26
N ILE A 355 -19.56 -6.66 -5.55
CA ILE A 355 -20.76 -6.60 -6.40
C ILE A 355 -21.39 -7.98 -6.61
N LEU A 356 -20.60 -9.05 -6.61
CA LEU A 356 -21.09 -10.42 -6.78
C LEU A 356 -21.35 -11.07 -5.42
N ALA A 357 -20.35 -11.08 -4.55
CA ALA A 357 -20.44 -11.68 -3.23
C ALA A 357 -19.57 -10.95 -2.21
N GLY A 358 -19.99 -10.99 -0.97
CA GLY A 358 -19.31 -10.41 0.18
C GLY A 358 -20.18 -9.38 0.89
N ASP A 359 -20.14 -9.45 2.22
CA ASP A 359 -20.96 -8.63 3.08
C ASP A 359 -20.37 -7.22 3.21
N GLY A 360 -21.20 -6.22 3.45
CA GLY A 360 -20.73 -4.91 3.86
C GLY A 360 -20.14 -4.95 5.26
N GLY A 361 -19.17 -4.08 5.54
CA GLY A 361 -18.57 -3.96 6.87
C GLY A 361 -19.50 -3.26 7.86
N ASP A 362 -19.37 -3.57 9.13
CA ASP A 362 -20.20 -2.97 10.17
C ASP A 362 -19.86 -1.48 10.37
N GLY A 363 -20.89 -0.69 10.67
CA GLY A 363 -20.73 0.71 11.08
C GLY A 363 -20.09 0.81 12.46
N GLY A 364 -19.27 1.85 12.67
CA GLY A 364 -18.58 2.07 13.93
C GLY A 364 -19.53 2.52 15.05
N ILE A 365 -19.09 2.31 16.30
CA ILE A 365 -19.80 2.74 17.50
C ILE A 365 -19.21 4.08 17.98
N GLY A 366 -20.05 5.09 18.23
CA GLY A 366 -19.62 6.37 18.78
C GLY A 366 -19.08 6.23 20.20
N GLY A 367 -18.11 7.08 20.59
CA GLY A 367 -17.54 7.03 21.92
C GLY A 367 -18.52 7.49 23.02
N ASN A 368 -18.23 7.16 24.26
CA ASN A 368 -18.95 7.67 25.42
C ASN A 368 -18.41 9.04 25.86
N GLY A 369 -19.28 9.95 26.26
CA GLY A 369 -18.89 11.23 26.85
C GLY A 369 -18.16 11.03 28.18
N GLY A 370 -17.21 11.92 28.48
CA GLY A 370 -16.46 11.87 29.73
C GLY A 370 -17.29 12.31 30.93
N ALA A 371 -16.94 11.87 32.14
CA ALA A 371 -17.62 12.32 33.35
C ALA A 371 -17.35 13.81 33.65
N GLY A 372 -18.36 14.52 34.14
CA GLY A 372 -18.21 15.88 34.68
C GLY A 372 -17.67 15.86 36.11
N GLY A 373 -17.04 16.96 36.51
CA GLY A 373 -16.66 17.19 37.89
C GLY A 373 -17.85 17.66 38.72
N THR A 374 -17.62 17.84 40.02
CA THR A 374 -18.71 18.16 40.95
C THR A 374 -19.48 19.41 40.54
N GLY A 375 -20.81 19.31 40.45
CA GLY A 375 -21.70 20.38 40.00
C GLY A 375 -21.60 20.68 38.50
N ALA A 376 -21.06 19.77 37.69
CA ALA A 376 -20.87 19.95 36.26
C ALA A 376 -21.51 18.86 35.41
N ALA A 377 -21.77 19.18 34.14
CA ALA A 377 -22.33 18.24 33.20
C ALA A 377 -21.32 17.20 32.72
N GLY A 378 -21.78 15.98 32.47
CA GLY A 378 -21.02 15.02 31.67
C GLY A 378 -20.85 15.49 30.22
N GLY A 379 -19.88 14.89 29.53
CA GLY A 379 -19.63 15.12 28.12
C GLY A 379 -20.71 14.51 27.23
N THR A 380 -20.84 15.05 26.02
CA THR A 380 -21.80 14.52 25.05
C THR A 380 -21.30 13.22 24.43
N ALA A 381 -22.22 12.30 24.15
CA ALA A 381 -21.96 11.09 23.40
C ALA A 381 -21.40 11.38 21.99
N GLY A 382 -20.57 10.47 21.50
CA GLY A 382 -20.21 10.37 20.10
C GLY A 382 -21.40 9.89 19.29
N ARG A 383 -21.72 10.62 18.22
CA ARG A 383 -22.82 10.26 17.31
C ARG A 383 -22.26 9.58 16.06
N PHE A 384 -23.05 8.68 15.49
CA PHE A 384 -22.80 8.22 14.13
C PHE A 384 -23.10 9.34 13.12
N VAL A 385 -22.21 9.55 12.13
CA VAL A 385 -22.24 10.74 11.26
C VAL A 385 -23.42 10.73 10.26
N SER A 386 -24.17 9.64 10.13
CA SER A 386 -25.44 9.59 9.37
C SER A 386 -26.51 8.74 10.06
N SER A 387 -27.41 9.36 10.82
CA SER A 387 -28.55 8.61 11.38
C SER A 387 -29.36 7.93 10.28
N GLY A 388 -29.37 6.60 10.25
CA GLY A 388 -30.30 5.79 9.45
C GLY A 388 -29.78 5.18 8.14
N THR A 389 -28.47 5.16 7.87
CA THR A 389 -27.92 4.26 6.82
C THR A 389 -27.32 2.99 7.43
N PRO A 390 -27.37 1.83 6.74
CA PRO A 390 -26.75 0.58 7.16
C PRO A 390 -25.23 0.72 7.29
N GLY A 391 -24.52 -0.33 7.69
CA GLY A 391 -23.07 -0.44 7.46
C GLY A 391 -22.72 -0.36 5.97
N GLY A 392 -21.62 -0.97 5.56
CA GLY A 392 -21.27 -1.08 4.15
C GLY A 392 -22.43 -1.60 3.30
N ILE A 393 -22.62 -1.05 2.11
CA ILE A 393 -23.56 -1.62 1.14
C ILE A 393 -22.95 -2.84 0.48
N THR A 394 -23.78 -3.77 0.02
CA THR A 394 -23.36 -5.01 -0.63
C THR A 394 -23.89 -5.11 -2.07
N GLY A 395 -23.32 -6.05 -2.82
CA GLY A 395 -23.77 -6.43 -4.14
C GLY A 395 -24.89 -7.47 -4.14
N LEU A 396 -24.89 -8.32 -5.16
CA LEU A 396 -25.99 -9.22 -5.51
C LEU A 396 -26.32 -10.26 -4.43
N LEU A 397 -25.31 -10.79 -3.74
CA LEU A 397 -25.48 -11.94 -2.83
C LEU A 397 -25.25 -11.60 -1.35
N GLY A 398 -24.44 -10.58 -1.06
CA GLY A 398 -24.04 -10.30 0.31
C GLY A 398 -25.13 -9.61 1.14
N GLN A 399 -24.83 -9.44 2.41
CA GLN A 399 -25.66 -8.70 3.36
C GLN A 399 -25.06 -7.33 3.65
N GLU A 400 -25.93 -6.35 3.92
CA GLU A 400 -25.47 -5.04 4.40
C GLU A 400 -24.87 -5.18 5.79
N GLY A 401 -23.84 -4.37 6.07
CA GLY A 401 -23.24 -4.34 7.40
C GLY A 401 -24.21 -3.83 8.46
N ALA A 402 -23.99 -4.23 9.71
CA ALA A 402 -24.79 -3.74 10.83
C ALA A 402 -24.63 -2.21 10.97
N PRO A 403 -25.71 -1.48 11.28
CA PRO A 403 -25.62 -0.05 11.51
C PRO A 403 -24.80 0.25 12.77
N GLY A 404 -24.02 1.34 12.71
CA GLY A 404 -23.30 1.85 13.88
C GLY A 404 -24.24 2.33 14.99
N ALA A 405 -23.75 2.33 16.22
CA ALA A 405 -24.48 2.81 17.40
C ALA A 405 -23.93 4.15 17.90
N ASN A 406 -24.78 4.96 18.54
CA ASN A 406 -24.32 6.13 19.29
C ASN A 406 -23.70 5.69 20.62
N GLY A 407 -22.74 6.47 21.10
CA GLY A 407 -22.25 6.30 22.47
C GLY A 407 -23.22 6.85 23.52
N GLN A 408 -22.83 6.74 24.78
CA GLN A 408 -23.59 7.25 25.92
C GLN A 408 -23.07 8.61 26.37
N ALA A 409 -23.96 9.42 26.96
CA ALA A 409 -23.55 10.66 27.61
C ALA A 409 -22.74 10.36 28.87
N GLY A 410 -21.82 11.25 29.22
CA GLY A 410 -21.05 11.14 30.45
C GLY A 410 -21.90 11.38 31.69
N ALA A 411 -21.48 10.81 32.82
CA ALA A 411 -22.13 11.04 34.10
C ALA A 411 -21.97 12.51 34.56
N HIS A 412 -23.03 13.05 35.15
CA HIS A 412 -23.00 14.33 35.86
C HIS A 412 -22.32 14.17 37.23
N GLY A 413 -21.57 15.18 37.66
CA GLY A 413 -20.79 15.15 38.91
C GLY A 413 -21.38 15.98 40.04
#